data_AF-A0A7K4ISG5-F1
#
_entry.id   AF-A0A7K4ISG5-F1
#
_cell.length_a   1.000
_cell.length_b   1.000
_cell.length_c   1.000
_cell.angle_alpha   90.00
_cell.angle_beta   90.00
_cell.angle_gamma   90.00
#
_symmetry.space_group_name_H-M   'P 1'
#
loop_
_entity.id
_entity.type
_entity.pdbx_description
1 polymer ?
#
loop_
_entity_poly.entity_id
_entity_poly.type
_entity_poly.pdbx_seq_one_letter_code
_entity_poly.pdbx_strand_id
1 'polypeptide(L)'
;MLEELKRIRTLLEPKPAPPASPPKKGLWNEFMDFLSKYKVMGLAVAFIMGVYLGALVQALVTDLIMPVIGLAIPGLGNLANIKFGVPPTTFDSSGNPPSDYVGQIFSAGHFVAALITFIIVAFVIFLIVKITKKWGIE
;
A
#
# COMPACT_ATOMS: atom_id res chain seq x y z
N MET A 1 29.68 -55.17 -43.70
CA MET A 1 30.54 -55.45 -42.52
C MET A 1 31.09 -54.18 -41.86
N LEU A 2 31.71 -53.26 -42.60
CA LEU A 2 32.26 -52.02 -42.00
C LEU A 2 31.19 -51.07 -41.45
N GLU A 3 29.99 -51.03 -42.05
CA GLU A 3 28.87 -50.23 -41.53
C GLU A 3 28.31 -50.78 -40.23
N GLU A 4 28.18 -52.11 -40.11
CA GLU A 4 27.79 -52.79 -38.87
C GLU A 4 28.80 -52.50 -37.74
N LEU A 5 30.10 -52.54 -38.04
CA LEU A 5 31.16 -52.21 -37.08
C LEU A 5 31.13 -50.75 -36.65
N LYS A 6 30.85 -49.82 -37.57
CA LYS A 6 30.65 -48.40 -37.24
C LYS A 6 29.40 -48.22 -36.37
N ARG A 7 28.30 -48.90 -36.69
CA ARG A 7 27.05 -48.86 -35.91
C ARG A 7 27.24 -49.40 -34.50
N ILE A 8 27.96 -50.51 -34.35
CA ILE A 8 28.33 -51.08 -33.06
C ILE A 8 29.23 -50.11 -32.29
N ARG A 9 30.23 -49.48 -32.94
CA ARG A 9 31.08 -48.46 -32.31
C ARG A 9 30.26 -47.27 -31.80
N THR A 10 29.29 -46.77 -32.56
CA THR A 10 28.44 -45.65 -32.13
C THR A 10 27.46 -46.04 -31.01
N LEU A 11 27.07 -47.31 -30.93
CA LEU A 11 26.26 -47.84 -29.81
C LEU A 11 27.10 -48.19 -28.57
N LEU A 12 28.40 -48.38 -28.74
CA LEU A 12 29.38 -48.60 -27.67
C LEU A 12 30.05 -47.32 -27.19
N GLU A 13 29.89 -46.21 -27.91
CA GLU A 13 30.15 -44.88 -27.36
C GLU A 13 29.08 -44.63 -26.29
N PRO A 14 29.44 -44.60 -24.99
CA PRO A 14 28.47 -44.35 -23.95
C PRO A 14 27.80 -43.02 -24.26
N LYS A 15 26.46 -43.03 -24.32
CA LYS A 15 25.62 -41.84 -24.52
C LYS A 15 26.26 -40.67 -23.77
N PRO A 16 26.59 -39.56 -24.46
CA PRO A 16 27.31 -38.44 -23.86
C PRO A 16 26.66 -38.15 -22.50
N ALA A 17 27.46 -38.19 -21.44
CA ALA A 17 26.98 -38.08 -20.08
C ALA A 17 25.98 -36.91 -20.03
N PRO A 18 24.78 -37.09 -19.46
CA PRO A 18 23.80 -36.01 -19.34
C PRO A 18 24.54 -34.76 -18.86
N PRO A 19 24.32 -33.58 -19.48
CA PRO A 19 24.95 -32.35 -19.02
C PRO A 19 24.78 -32.28 -17.51
N ALA A 20 25.90 -32.14 -16.79
CA ALA A 20 25.91 -32.16 -15.34
C ALA A 20 24.76 -31.30 -14.84
N SER A 21 23.88 -31.88 -14.01
CA SER A 21 22.74 -31.16 -13.45
C SER A 21 23.25 -29.84 -12.89
N PRO A 22 22.65 -28.68 -13.25
CA PRO A 22 23.13 -27.39 -12.79
C PRO A 22 23.25 -27.45 -11.26
N PRO A 23 24.34 -26.91 -10.69
CA PRO A 23 24.58 -26.99 -9.25
C PRO A 23 23.33 -26.52 -8.53
N LYS A 24 22.86 -27.31 -7.55
CA LYS A 24 21.67 -26.97 -6.76
C LYS A 24 21.87 -25.57 -6.20
N LYS A 25 21.20 -24.58 -6.81
CA LYS A 25 21.22 -23.21 -6.34
C LYS A 25 20.55 -23.23 -4.96
N GLY A 26 21.19 -22.65 -3.95
CA GLY A 26 20.56 -22.54 -2.64
C GLY A 26 19.24 -21.77 -2.73
N LEU A 27 18.32 -21.99 -1.79
CA LEU A 27 17.00 -21.35 -1.75
C LEU A 27 17.07 -19.81 -1.91
N TRP A 28 18.13 -19.18 -1.41
CA TRP A 28 18.39 -17.75 -1.59
C TRP A 28 18.61 -17.34 -3.06
N ASN A 29 19.37 -18.13 -3.81
CA ASN A 29 19.63 -17.88 -5.23
C ASN A 29 18.37 -18.16 -6.07
N GLU A 30 17.59 -19.18 -5.71
CA GLU A 30 16.29 -19.45 -6.35
C GLU A 30 15.27 -18.32 -6.07
N PHE A 31 15.29 -17.76 -4.86
CA PHE A 31 14.46 -16.62 -4.49
C PHE A 31 14.86 -15.34 -5.25
N MET A 32 16.15 -15.03 -5.37
CA MET A 32 16.60 -13.89 -6.17
C MET A 32 16.35 -14.07 -7.67
N ASP A 33 16.52 -15.29 -8.19
CA ASP A 33 16.14 -15.63 -9.56
C ASP A 33 14.63 -15.44 -9.77
N PHE A 34 13.79 -15.81 -8.80
CA PHE A 34 12.35 -15.58 -8.83
C PHE A 34 12.02 -14.07 -8.87
N LEU A 35 12.53 -13.28 -7.93
CA LEU A 35 12.28 -11.84 -7.89
C LEU A 35 12.67 -11.13 -9.19
N SER A 36 13.79 -11.55 -9.78
CA SER A 36 14.30 -11.04 -11.05
C SER A 36 13.44 -11.48 -12.24
N LYS A 37 13.05 -12.76 -12.29
CA LYS A 37 12.24 -13.33 -13.37
C LYS A 37 10.84 -12.73 -13.43
N TYR A 38 10.23 -12.46 -12.28
CA TYR A 38 8.88 -11.91 -12.19
C TYR A 38 8.85 -10.38 -12.04
N LYS A 39 9.99 -9.68 -12.13
CA LYS A 39 10.10 -8.21 -12.02
C LYS A 39 9.43 -7.61 -10.77
N VAL A 40 9.36 -8.38 -9.68
CA VAL A 40 8.61 -8.01 -8.46
C VAL A 40 9.26 -6.83 -7.75
N MET A 41 10.58 -6.63 -7.91
CA MET A 41 11.31 -5.52 -7.29
C MET A 41 10.74 -4.14 -7.67
N GLY A 42 10.36 -3.93 -8.93
CA GLY A 42 9.78 -2.65 -9.36
C GLY A 42 8.41 -2.39 -8.72
N LEU A 43 7.58 -3.43 -8.62
CA LEU A 43 6.28 -3.37 -7.97
C LEU A 43 6.41 -3.11 -6.46
N ALA A 44 7.38 -3.76 -5.81
CA ALA A 44 7.66 -3.56 -4.39
C ALA A 44 8.05 -2.10 -4.09
N VAL A 45 8.96 -1.52 -4.89
CA VAL A 45 9.38 -0.12 -4.73
C VAL A 45 8.19 0.83 -4.95
N ALA A 46 7.42 0.63 -6.01
CA ALA A 46 6.24 1.46 -6.29
C ALA A 46 5.21 1.40 -5.17
N PHE A 47 4.95 0.22 -4.61
CA PHE A 47 4.01 0.03 -3.51
C PHE A 47 4.48 0.73 -2.23
N ILE A 48 5.73 0.52 -1.82
CA ILE A 48 6.30 1.15 -0.62
C ILE A 48 6.26 2.67 -0.76
N MET A 49 6.72 3.20 -1.90
CA MET A 49 6.67 4.65 -2.17
C MET A 49 5.24 5.18 -2.16
N GLY A 50 4.28 4.45 -2.73
CA GLY A 50 2.87 4.82 -2.71
C GLY A 50 2.28 4.92 -1.30
N VAL A 51 2.60 3.96 -0.42
CA VAL A 51 2.15 3.96 0.98
C VAL A 51 2.69 5.17 1.73
N TYR A 52 3.99 5.44 1.65
CA TYR A 52 4.59 6.58 2.34
C TYR A 52 4.15 7.93 1.77
N LEU A 53 3.99 8.05 0.45
CA LEU A 53 3.46 9.27 -0.17
C LEU A 53 2.02 9.53 0.28
N GLY A 54 1.18 8.49 0.34
CA GLY A 54 -0.18 8.59 0.87
C GLY A 54 -0.20 9.09 2.32
N ALA A 55 0.66 8.53 3.17
CA ALA A 55 0.80 8.96 4.57
C ALA A 55 1.27 10.43 4.69
N LEU A 56 2.20 10.87 3.84
CA LEU A 56 2.67 12.25 3.82
C LEU A 56 1.55 13.23 3.44
N VAL A 57 0.76 12.90 2.41
CA VAL A 57 -0.38 13.72 2.01
C VAL A 57 -1.45 13.72 3.10
N GLN A 58 -1.70 12.59 3.75
CA GLN A 58 -2.64 12.52 4.87
C GLN A 58 -2.20 13.43 6.02
N ALA A 59 -0.93 13.38 6.44
CA ALA A 59 -0.39 14.23 7.49
C ALA A 59 -0.50 15.73 7.13
N LEU A 60 -0.21 16.11 5.89
CA LEU A 60 -0.42 17.49 5.40
C LEU A 60 -1.88 17.93 5.60
N VAL A 61 -2.84 17.05 5.33
CA VAL A 61 -4.26 17.37 5.49
C VAL A 61 -4.68 17.38 6.95
N THR A 62 -4.35 16.35 7.73
CA THR A 62 -4.80 16.22 9.12
C THR A 62 -4.11 17.21 10.06
N ASP A 63 -2.84 17.53 9.80
CA ASP A 63 -2.01 18.26 10.76
C ASP A 63 -1.86 19.73 10.38
N LEU A 64 -2.03 20.09 9.10
CA LEU A 64 -1.94 21.48 8.64
C LEU A 64 -3.28 22.01 8.13
N ILE A 65 -3.94 21.32 7.19
CA ILE A 65 -5.16 21.84 6.56
C ILE A 65 -6.36 21.81 7.53
N MET A 66 -6.58 20.70 8.23
CA MET A 66 -7.73 20.53 9.14
C MET A 66 -7.73 21.55 10.30
N PRO A 67 -6.59 21.83 10.99
CA PRO A 67 -6.55 22.89 11.99
C PRO A 67 -6.86 24.28 11.41
N VAL A 68 -6.36 24.59 10.21
CA VAL A 68 -6.64 25.88 9.54
C VAL A 68 -8.12 26.01 9.18
N ILE A 69 -8.75 24.96 8.67
CA ILE A 69 -10.20 24.93 8.41
C ILE A 69 -10.99 25.05 9.71
N GLY A 70 -10.56 24.35 10.77
CA GLY A 70 -11.18 24.39 12.08
C GLY A 70 -11.17 25.79 12.72
N LEU A 71 -10.10 26.56 12.49
CA LEU A 71 -10.02 27.97 12.90
C LEU A 71 -10.88 28.89 12.02
N ALA A 72 -10.96 28.62 10.70
CA ALA A 72 -11.69 29.46 9.76
C ALA A 72 -13.21 29.30 9.84
N ILE A 73 -13.72 28.13 10.25
CA ILE A 73 -15.16 27.86 10.35
C ILE A 73 -15.48 27.42 11.80
N PRO A 74 -15.85 28.37 12.68
CA PRO A 74 -16.25 28.06 14.05
C PRO A 74 -17.43 27.08 14.04
N GLY A 75 -17.19 25.83 14.48
CA GLY A 75 -18.21 24.77 14.55
C GLY A 75 -17.94 23.54 13.67
N LEU A 76 -17.08 23.63 12.65
CA LEU A 76 -16.70 22.46 11.83
C LEU A 76 -15.80 21.48 12.61
N GLY A 77 -14.94 21.99 13.50
CA GLY A 77 -14.18 21.17 14.44
C GLY A 77 -15.07 20.36 15.41
N ASN A 78 -16.33 20.77 15.58
CA ASN A 78 -17.29 20.11 16.45
C ASN A 78 -18.17 19.07 15.75
N LEU A 79 -18.18 19.03 14.41
CA LEU A 79 -18.94 18.01 13.67
C LEU A 79 -18.35 16.61 13.84
N ALA A 80 -17.03 16.49 14.06
CA ALA A 80 -16.38 15.21 14.38
C ALA A 80 -16.86 14.59 15.71
N ASN A 81 -17.47 15.38 16.59
CA ASN A 81 -17.97 14.96 17.90
C ASN A 81 -19.47 14.67 17.93
N ILE A 82 -20.15 14.66 16.78
CA ILE A 82 -21.54 14.16 16.71
C ILE A 82 -21.49 12.64 16.89
N LYS A 83 -21.54 12.23 18.16
CA LYS A 83 -21.57 10.85 18.63
C LYS A 83 -22.94 10.60 19.23
N PHE A 84 -23.59 9.54 18.78
CA PHE A 84 -24.87 9.09 19.32
C PHE A 84 -24.65 7.73 19.99
N GLY A 85 -24.76 7.72 21.32
CA GLY A 85 -24.83 6.49 22.09
C GLY A 85 -26.25 5.92 22.03
N VAL A 86 -26.36 4.61 21.82
CA VAL A 86 -27.57 3.86 22.11
C VAL A 86 -27.20 2.86 23.21
N PRO A 87 -27.60 3.06 24.48
CA PRO A 87 -28.48 4.11 25.06
C PRO A 87 -27.90 5.55 25.08
N PRO A 88 -28.73 6.62 25.22
CA PRO A 88 -28.22 8.00 25.25
C PRO A 88 -27.24 8.21 26.41
N THR A 89 -26.06 8.78 26.14
CA THR A 89 -25.02 9.05 27.14
C THR A 89 -24.34 10.39 26.88
N THR A 90 -23.75 10.98 27.91
CA THR A 90 -22.94 12.21 27.81
C THR A 90 -21.51 11.83 27.45
N PHE A 91 -20.89 12.58 26.54
CA PHE A 91 -19.49 12.35 26.16
C PHE A 91 -18.59 13.39 26.83
N ASP A 92 -17.39 12.98 27.27
CA ASP A 92 -16.39 13.89 27.83
C ASP A 92 -15.75 14.79 26.74
N SER A 93 -14.86 15.71 27.13
CA SER A 93 -14.11 16.58 26.22
C SER A 93 -13.18 15.83 25.26
N SER A 94 -12.96 14.53 25.48
CA SER A 94 -12.20 13.61 24.62
C SER A 94 -13.12 12.72 23.77
N GLY A 95 -14.45 12.88 23.89
CA GLY A 95 -15.47 12.13 23.17
C GLY A 95 -15.62 10.67 23.62
N ASN A 96 -15.16 10.31 24.82
CA ASN A 96 -15.35 8.99 25.41
C ASN A 96 -16.63 8.96 26.24
N PRO A 97 -17.37 7.84 26.25
CA PRO A 97 -18.50 7.66 27.14
C PRO A 97 -17.99 7.44 28.58
N PRO A 98 -18.86 7.58 29.59
CA PRO A 98 -18.54 7.23 30.97
C PRO A 98 -18.10 5.76 31.07
N SER A 99 -17.20 5.44 32.00
CA SER A 99 -16.57 4.11 32.12
C SER A 99 -17.55 2.96 32.43
N ASP A 100 -18.77 3.30 32.85
CA ASP A 100 -19.90 2.44 33.15
C ASP A 100 -20.89 2.28 31.98
N TYR A 101 -20.62 2.92 30.84
CA TYR A 101 -21.50 2.86 29.68
C TYR A 101 -21.43 1.52 28.93
N VAL A 102 -22.56 0.82 28.89
CA VAL A 102 -22.75 -0.42 28.12
C VAL A 102 -23.70 -0.14 26.96
N GLY A 103 -23.16 0.27 25.82
CA GLY A 103 -23.94 0.58 24.62
C GLY A 103 -23.06 0.79 23.38
N GLN A 104 -23.70 0.91 22.22
CA GLN A 104 -22.99 1.15 20.96
C GLN A 104 -22.92 2.66 20.66
N ILE A 105 -21.76 3.14 20.22
CA ILE A 105 -21.52 4.55 19.92
C ILE A 105 -21.43 4.73 18.40
N PHE A 106 -22.39 5.43 17.82
CA PHE A 106 -22.39 5.79 16.40
C PHE A 106 -21.75 7.17 16.23
N SER A 107 -20.55 7.19 15.64
CA SER A 107 -19.81 8.43 15.37
C SER A 107 -20.13 8.95 13.96
N ALA A 108 -21.33 9.49 13.75
CA ALA A 108 -21.72 10.11 12.48
C ALA A 108 -20.77 11.27 12.10
N GLY A 109 -20.24 11.95 13.10
CA GLY A 109 -19.23 12.98 12.95
C GLY A 109 -17.93 12.52 12.31
N HIS A 110 -17.45 11.34 12.68
CA HIS A 110 -16.21 10.78 12.13
C HIS A 110 -16.35 10.45 10.64
N PHE A 111 -17.53 9.97 10.21
CA PHE A 111 -17.80 9.69 8.80
C PHE A 111 -17.77 10.97 7.95
N VAL A 112 -18.43 12.05 8.41
CA VAL A 112 -18.42 13.33 7.70
C VAL A 112 -17.02 13.95 7.68
N ALA A 113 -16.28 13.86 8.78
CA ALA A 113 -14.88 14.30 8.83
C ALA A 113 -14.00 13.50 7.85
N ALA A 114 -14.18 12.18 7.77
CA ALA A 114 -13.47 11.34 6.81
C ALA A 114 -13.83 11.68 5.36
N LEU A 115 -15.09 11.98 5.08
CA LEU A 115 -15.55 12.41 3.76
C LEU A 115 -14.94 13.77 3.35
N ILE A 116 -14.91 14.74 4.25
CA ILE A 116 -14.26 16.04 4.03
C ILE A 116 -12.76 15.83 3.80
N THR A 117 -12.10 15.01 4.62
CA THR A 117 -10.69 14.66 4.47
C THR A 117 -10.41 14.05 3.10
N PHE A 118 -11.25 13.12 2.65
CA PHE A 118 -11.14 12.50 1.33
C PHE A 118 -11.21 13.53 0.19
N ILE A 119 -12.16 14.47 0.25
CA ILE A 119 -12.31 15.54 -0.75
C ILE A 119 -11.07 16.44 -0.76
N ILE A 120 -10.54 16.80 0.42
CA ILE A 120 -9.33 17.64 0.54
C ILE A 120 -8.11 16.90 -0.01
N VAL A 121 -7.90 15.64 0.37
CA VAL A 121 -6.78 14.82 -0.13
C VAL A 121 -6.85 14.70 -1.65
N ALA A 122 -8.03 14.43 -2.22
CA ALA A 122 -8.23 14.39 -3.67
C ALA A 122 -7.88 15.74 -4.33
N PHE A 123 -8.27 16.86 -3.70
CA PHE A 123 -7.93 18.20 -4.19
C PHE A 123 -6.43 18.52 -4.12
N VAL A 124 -5.76 18.11 -3.05
CA VAL A 124 -4.30 18.29 -2.89
C VAL A 124 -3.54 17.47 -3.93
N ILE A 125 -3.93 16.20 -4.14
CA ILE A 125 -3.33 15.34 -5.18
C ILE A 125 -3.55 15.97 -6.56
N PHE A 126 -4.76 16.48 -6.84
CA PHE A 126 -5.05 17.19 -8.08
C PHE A 126 -4.14 18.41 -8.27
N LEU A 127 -3.92 19.21 -7.22
CA LEU A 127 -2.99 20.35 -7.25
C LEU A 127 -1.57 19.90 -7.56
N ILE A 128 -1.07 18.83 -6.93
CA ILE A 128 0.27 18.30 -7.18
C ILE A 128 0.40 17.88 -8.65
N VAL A 129 -0.53 17.09 -9.19
CA VAL A 129 -0.50 16.67 -10.60
C VAL A 129 -0.56 17.87 -11.54
N LYS A 130 -1.40 18.86 -11.23
CA LYS A 130 -1.49 20.10 -12.01
C LYS A 130 -0.19 20.91 -11.98
N ILE A 131 0.48 20.96 -10.84
CA ILE A 131 1.79 21.63 -10.70
C ILE A 131 2.84 20.85 -11.49
N THR A 132 2.96 19.53 -11.32
CA THR A 132 3.91 18.70 -12.06
C THR A 132 3.74 18.86 -13.57
N LYS A 133 2.49 18.89 -14.07
CA LYS A 133 2.18 19.18 -15.47
C LYS A 133 2.57 20.61 -15.91
N LYS A 134 2.41 21.59 -15.02
CA LYS A 134 2.80 22.99 -15.29
C LYS A 134 4.31 23.19 -15.31
N TRP A 135 5.06 22.39 -14.55
CA TRP A 135 6.52 22.45 -14.43
C TRP A 135 7.26 21.57 -15.45
N GLY A 136 6.54 20.87 -16.34
CA GLY A 136 7.16 20.10 -17.43
C GLY A 136 7.96 18.91 -16.97
N ILE A 137 7.56 18.25 -15.88
CA ILE A 137 8.11 16.94 -15.46
C ILE A 137 7.38 15.78 -16.18
N GLU A 138 6.50 16.14 -17.14
CA GLU A 138 6.30 15.43 -18.40
C GLU A 138 6.79 16.31 -19.55
#